data_AF-A0A532D574-F1
#
_entry.id   AF-A0A532D574-F1
#
_cell.length_a   1.000
_cell.length_b   1.000
_cell.length_c   1.000
_cell.angle_alpha   90.00
_cell.angle_beta   90.00
_cell.angle_gamma   90.00
#
_symmetry.space_group_name_H-M   'P 1'
#
loop_
_entity.id
_entity.type
_entity.pdbx_description
1 polymer ?
#
loop_
_entity_poly.entity_id
_entity_poly.type
_entity_poly.pdbx_seq_one_letter_code
_entity_poly.pdbx_strand_id
1 'polypeptide(L)'
;MTRIWLGLVMMVGMVASSGLSLAETHSEHVNWGKWSFDWEVRDNTGLAIRNVTYRDELVLAKASMPVVRVKYVKEQVWWNPFTWFGSRAESGRCGPFQDRLRWQDLVPIVNCGDQKVCMETSTQQNVKWLEVGIYARIGEYHLYQSWNLSDDGELRPVLHSRGLSCNTDHVHHPYWRFDFDINGNGMDQVFVHEEGGADRG
;
A
#
# COMPACT_ATOMS: atom_id res chain seq x y z
N MET A 1 -33.47 58.67 42.21
CA MET A 1 -32.93 58.55 40.85
C MET A 1 -31.81 57.52 40.88
N THR A 2 -32.16 56.26 40.66
CA THR A 2 -31.37 55.09 40.98
C THR A 2 -30.80 54.52 39.68
N ARG A 3 -29.47 54.47 39.57
CA ARG A 3 -28.75 53.99 38.38
C ARG A 3 -28.79 52.46 38.34
N ILE A 4 -29.43 51.91 37.31
CA ILE A 4 -29.42 50.48 36.99
C ILE A 4 -28.16 50.19 36.16
N TRP A 5 -27.29 49.33 36.68
CA TRP A 5 -26.12 48.81 35.98
C TRP A 5 -26.55 47.64 35.08
N LEU A 6 -26.38 47.78 33.77
CA LEU A 6 -26.51 46.70 32.79
C LEU A 6 -25.22 45.87 32.81
N GLY A 7 -25.29 44.67 33.38
CA GLY A 7 -24.22 43.67 33.34
C GLY A 7 -24.13 43.04 31.94
N LEU A 8 -22.95 43.13 31.33
CA LEU A 8 -22.61 42.54 30.04
C LEU A 8 -22.31 41.05 30.27
N VAL A 9 -23.20 40.16 29.82
CA VAL A 9 -22.96 38.71 29.84
C VAL A 9 -22.05 38.36 28.66
N MET A 10 -20.81 37.99 28.97
CA MET A 10 -19.83 37.50 28.00
C MET A 10 -20.16 36.05 27.67
N MET A 11 -20.68 35.81 26.45
CA MET A 11 -20.94 34.47 25.93
C MET A 11 -19.60 33.84 25.53
N VAL A 12 -19.09 32.93 26.35
CA VAL A 12 -17.90 32.13 26.01
C VAL A 12 -18.32 31.11 24.95
N GLY A 13 -17.95 31.38 23.70
CA GLY A 13 -18.09 30.41 22.61
C GLY A 13 -17.20 29.21 22.86
N MET A 14 -17.79 28.03 23.00
CA MET A 14 -17.08 26.76 22.96
C MET A 14 -16.48 26.59 21.56
N VAL A 15 -15.18 26.87 21.43
CA VAL A 15 -14.41 26.44 20.27
C VAL A 15 -14.30 24.92 20.37
N ALA A 16 -15.10 24.22 19.56
CA ALA A 16 -14.92 22.80 19.36
C ALA A 16 -13.55 22.58 18.73
N SER A 17 -12.59 22.14 19.54
CA SER A 17 -11.31 21.63 19.09
C SER A 17 -11.61 20.42 18.21
N SER A 18 -11.58 20.63 16.90
CA SER A 18 -11.54 19.55 15.92
C SER A 18 -10.22 18.83 16.17
N GLY A 19 -10.28 17.69 16.86
CA GLY A 19 -9.11 16.85 17.05
C GLY A 19 -8.49 16.57 15.69
N LEU A 20 -7.20 16.87 15.55
CA LEU A 20 -6.40 16.41 14.43
C LEU A 20 -6.54 14.88 14.40
N SER A 21 -7.29 14.35 13.44
CA SER A 21 -7.30 12.93 13.15
C SER A 21 -5.92 12.59 12.59
N LEU A 22 -5.04 12.10 13.47
CA LEU A 22 -3.83 11.41 13.04
C LEU A 22 -4.29 10.18 12.24
N ALA A 23 -3.62 9.93 11.11
CA ALA A 23 -3.91 8.75 10.29
C ALA A 23 -3.83 7.48 11.16
N GLU A 24 -4.91 6.71 11.19
CA GLU A 24 -4.99 5.47 11.95
C GLU A 24 -3.93 4.50 11.40
N THR A 25 -2.97 4.14 12.25
CA THR A 25 -1.89 3.21 11.91
C THR A 25 -2.28 1.84 12.45
N HIS A 26 -2.41 0.86 11.55
CA HIS A 26 -2.64 -0.53 11.94
C HIS A 26 -1.35 -1.30 11.71
N SER A 27 -0.80 -1.91 12.77
CA SER A 27 0.48 -2.59 12.72
C SER A 27 0.56 -3.69 13.78
N GLU A 28 1.29 -4.76 13.46
CA GLU A 28 1.58 -5.87 14.36
C GLU A 28 2.98 -6.42 14.06
N HIS A 29 3.63 -6.93 15.11
CA HIS A 29 4.93 -7.59 15.03
C HIS A 29 4.79 -9.09 14.77
N VAL A 30 5.60 -9.63 13.87
CA VAL A 30 5.53 -11.02 13.42
C VAL A 30 6.90 -11.68 13.60
N ASN A 31 6.89 -12.86 14.22
CA ASN A 31 8.01 -13.79 14.22
C ASN A 31 7.58 -15.07 13.52
N TRP A 32 8.26 -15.43 12.43
CA TRP A 32 7.95 -16.63 11.65
C TRP A 32 9.22 -17.31 11.17
N GLY A 33 9.55 -18.44 11.80
CA GLY A 33 10.75 -19.20 11.46
C GLY A 33 12.02 -18.36 11.66
N LYS A 34 12.69 -18.05 10.55
CA LYS A 34 13.90 -17.22 10.52
C LYS A 34 13.61 -15.74 10.26
N TRP A 35 12.36 -15.37 10.02
CA TRP A 35 11.94 -14.01 9.75
C TRP A 35 11.39 -13.31 10.99
N SER A 36 11.71 -12.03 11.15
CA SER A 36 11.05 -11.12 12.09
C SER A 36 10.77 -9.80 11.38
N PHE A 37 9.60 -9.23 11.55
CA PHE A 37 9.22 -7.95 10.93
C PHE A 37 7.97 -7.36 11.58
N ASP A 38 7.74 -6.06 11.35
CA ASP A 38 6.46 -5.42 11.64
C ASP A 38 5.71 -5.22 10.32
N TRP A 39 4.45 -5.65 10.22
CA TRP A 39 3.60 -5.18 9.12
C TRP A 39 2.88 -3.91 9.53
N GLU A 40 2.62 -3.01 8.58
CA GLU A 40 1.80 -1.82 8.80
C GLU A 40 0.93 -1.51 7.57
N VAL A 41 -0.30 -1.06 7.81
CA VAL A 41 -1.10 -0.33 6.81
C VAL A 41 -1.25 1.08 7.32
N ARG A 42 -0.48 1.99 6.71
CA ARG A 42 -0.38 3.38 7.14
C ARG A 42 -0.36 4.32 5.95
N ASP A 43 -1.07 5.44 6.14
CA ASP A 43 -1.16 6.51 5.16
C ASP A 43 -1.60 5.97 3.78
N ASN A 44 -0.81 6.24 2.74
CA ASN A 44 -1.03 5.80 1.36
C ASN A 44 0.05 4.82 0.90
N THR A 45 0.55 3.95 1.78
CA THR A 45 1.70 3.08 1.48
C THR A 45 1.34 1.63 1.16
N GLY A 46 0.05 1.29 1.18
CA GLY A 46 -0.43 -0.08 1.12
C GLY A 46 0.00 -0.89 2.33
N LEU A 47 0.08 -2.21 2.16
CA LEU A 47 0.66 -3.10 3.16
C LEU A 47 2.18 -2.97 3.10
N ALA A 48 2.76 -2.33 4.09
CA ALA A 48 4.20 -2.22 4.24
C ALA A 48 4.71 -3.23 5.28
N ILE A 49 5.98 -3.59 5.15
CA ILE A 49 6.75 -4.31 6.18
C ILE A 49 7.94 -3.47 6.60
N ARG A 50 8.35 -3.56 7.86
CA ARG A 50 9.43 -2.79 8.47
C ARG A 50 10.30 -3.66 9.35
N ASN A 51 11.51 -3.17 9.61
CA ASN A 51 12.48 -3.82 10.50
C ASN A 51 12.63 -5.30 10.16
N VAL A 52 12.72 -5.60 8.86
CA VAL A 52 12.64 -6.97 8.36
C VAL A 52 14.00 -7.60 8.57
N THR A 53 14.04 -8.65 9.39
CA THR A 53 15.24 -9.45 9.62
C THR A 53 15.07 -10.86 9.10
N TYR A 54 16.18 -11.45 8.64
CA TYR A 54 16.28 -12.87 8.31
C TYR A 54 17.49 -13.45 9.02
N ARG A 55 17.29 -14.48 9.86
CA ARG A 55 18.34 -15.06 10.73
C ARG A 55 19.02 -14.01 11.60
N ASP A 56 18.23 -13.14 12.22
CA ASP A 56 18.68 -12.05 13.11
C ASP A 56 19.49 -10.94 12.43
N GLU A 57 19.68 -10.99 11.11
CA GLU A 57 20.31 -9.92 10.32
C GLU A 57 19.23 -9.01 9.70
N LEU A 58 19.37 -7.69 9.86
CA LEU A 58 18.50 -6.73 9.19
C LEU A 58 18.74 -6.78 7.68
N VAL A 59 17.66 -6.92 6.91
CA VAL A 59 17.70 -6.93 5.44
C VAL A 59 16.96 -5.74 4.82
N LEU A 60 15.87 -5.29 5.45
CA LEU A 60 15.11 -4.12 4.99
C LEU A 60 14.67 -3.27 6.19
N ALA A 61 14.98 -1.98 6.15
CA ALA A 61 14.38 -1.02 7.07
C ALA A 61 12.88 -0.85 6.79
N LYS A 62 12.49 -0.86 5.50
CA LYS A 62 11.09 -0.82 5.05
C LYS A 62 10.92 -1.36 3.62
N ALA A 63 9.82 -2.06 3.37
CA ALA A 63 9.31 -2.31 2.02
C ALA A 63 7.81 -1.96 1.92
N SER A 64 7.38 -1.42 0.77
CA SER A 64 5.99 -0.94 0.58
C SER A 64 5.59 -0.83 -0.90
N MET A 65 4.29 -0.68 -1.15
CA MET A 65 3.72 -0.41 -2.49
C MET A 65 2.83 0.84 -2.44
N PRO A 66 3.41 2.05 -2.52
CA PRO A 66 2.65 3.29 -2.29
C PRO A 66 1.61 3.61 -3.37
N VAL A 67 1.79 3.14 -4.60
CA VAL A 67 0.84 3.46 -5.66
C VAL A 67 0.87 2.40 -6.76
N VAL A 68 -0.32 2.07 -7.26
CA VAL A 68 -0.51 1.40 -8.55
C VAL A 68 -0.99 2.46 -9.52
N ARG A 69 -0.27 2.66 -10.62
CA ARG A 69 -0.71 3.58 -11.68
C ARG A 69 -1.38 2.79 -12.79
N VAL A 70 -2.56 3.24 -13.21
CA VAL A 70 -3.28 2.65 -14.33
C VAL A 70 -3.21 3.61 -15.51
N LYS A 71 -2.63 3.13 -16.62
CA LYS A 71 -2.55 3.89 -17.87
C LYS A 71 -3.46 3.24 -18.89
N TYR A 72 -4.55 3.92 -19.24
CA TYR A 72 -5.46 3.49 -20.30
C TYR A 72 -4.93 3.90 -21.66
N VAL A 73 -5.13 3.03 -22.66
CA VAL A 73 -5.00 3.38 -24.06
C VAL A 73 -6.23 4.21 -24.44
N LYS A 74 -5.97 5.27 -25.20
CA LYS A 74 -6.97 6.24 -25.62
C LYS A 74 -8.03 5.57 -26.51
N GLU A 75 -9.28 5.51 -26.06
CA GLU A 75 -10.41 5.35 -26.98
C GLU A 75 -10.79 6.72 -27.52
N GLN A 76 -10.17 7.11 -28.63
CA GLN A 76 -10.48 8.37 -29.29
C GLN A 76 -11.72 8.20 -30.15
N VAL A 77 -12.88 8.39 -29.55
CA VAL A 77 -14.18 8.26 -30.22
C VAL A 77 -14.52 9.55 -30.97
N TRP A 78 -14.33 9.58 -32.29
CA TRP A 78 -14.48 10.80 -33.12
C TRP A 78 -15.89 11.43 -33.03
N TRP A 79 -16.93 10.63 -32.77
CA TRP A 79 -18.33 11.08 -32.73
C TRP A 79 -18.82 11.49 -31.33
N ASN A 80 -17.99 11.42 -30.29
CA ASN A 80 -18.42 11.78 -28.93
C ASN A 80 -17.96 13.21 -28.54
N PRO A 81 -18.87 14.21 -28.55
CA PRO A 81 -18.52 15.62 -28.34
C PRO A 81 -18.01 15.93 -26.91
N PHE A 82 -18.19 15.02 -25.95
CA PHE A 82 -17.69 15.19 -24.58
C PHE A 82 -16.20 14.84 -24.42
N THR A 83 -15.55 14.30 -25.45
CA THR A 83 -14.10 14.04 -25.47
C THR A 83 -13.26 15.28 -25.80
N TRP A 84 -13.86 16.43 -26.11
CA TRP A 84 -13.12 17.64 -26.53
C TRP A 84 -12.84 18.64 -25.39
N PHE A 85 -13.59 18.59 -24.27
CA PHE A 85 -13.64 19.71 -23.31
C PHE A 85 -13.33 19.36 -21.84
N GLY A 86 -12.66 18.24 -21.54
CA GLY A 86 -12.37 17.89 -20.13
C GLY A 86 -11.12 17.05 -19.90
N SER A 87 -10.57 17.09 -18.69
CA SER A 87 -9.41 16.32 -18.22
C SER A 87 -9.56 14.79 -18.25
N ARG A 88 -10.74 14.29 -18.66
CA ARG A 88 -11.05 12.87 -18.93
C ARG A 88 -11.12 12.55 -20.44
N ALA A 89 -10.79 13.51 -21.30
CA ALA A 89 -10.73 13.34 -22.75
C ALA A 89 -9.66 12.32 -23.19
N GLU A 90 -8.53 12.25 -22.46
CA GLU A 90 -7.39 11.42 -22.86
C GLU A 90 -7.56 9.92 -22.57
N SER A 91 -8.44 9.56 -21.64
CA SER A 91 -8.66 8.18 -21.17
C SER A 91 -10.10 7.68 -21.35
N GLY A 92 -11.01 8.50 -21.88
CA GLY A 92 -12.44 8.32 -21.61
C GLY A 92 -12.73 8.49 -20.11
N ARG A 93 -13.96 8.28 -19.65
CA ARG A 93 -14.35 8.48 -18.23
C ARG A 93 -13.70 7.49 -17.23
N CYS A 94 -12.71 6.72 -17.67
CA CYS A 94 -11.98 5.69 -16.93
C CYS A 94 -11.14 6.29 -15.81
N GLY A 95 -10.98 5.56 -14.71
CA GLY A 95 -10.24 5.99 -13.53
C GLY A 95 -10.68 5.21 -12.29
N PRO A 96 -9.93 5.28 -11.17
CA PRO A 96 -8.77 6.15 -10.91
C PRO A 96 -7.50 5.75 -11.69
N PHE A 97 -6.54 6.67 -11.78
CA PHE A 97 -5.24 6.45 -12.46
C PHE A 97 -4.09 6.21 -11.48
N GLN A 98 -4.37 6.39 -10.20
CA GLN A 98 -3.43 6.27 -9.09
C GLN A 98 -4.20 5.63 -7.93
N ASP A 99 -4.07 4.32 -7.83
CA ASP A 99 -4.70 3.54 -6.77
C ASP A 99 -3.73 3.47 -5.60
N ARG A 100 -4.18 3.98 -4.46
CA ARG A 100 -3.43 3.99 -3.20
C ARG A 100 -4.21 3.13 -2.22
N LEU A 101 -3.60 2.05 -1.77
CA LEU A 101 -4.25 1.15 -0.82
C LEU A 101 -4.17 1.76 0.58
N ARG A 102 -5.33 2.12 1.13
CA ARG A 102 -5.47 2.68 2.48
C ARG A 102 -6.36 1.77 3.32
N TRP A 103 -6.25 1.87 4.64
CA TRP A 103 -7.07 1.06 5.56
C TRP A 103 -8.58 1.14 5.29
N GLN A 104 -9.07 2.31 4.86
CA GLN A 104 -10.48 2.54 4.59
C GLN A 104 -10.97 1.81 3.33
N ASP A 105 -10.08 1.57 2.38
CA ASP A 105 -10.37 0.87 1.12
C ASP A 105 -10.28 -0.66 1.28
N LEU A 106 -9.73 -1.14 2.42
CA LEU A 106 -9.57 -2.56 2.70
C LEU A 106 -10.91 -3.22 3.08
N VAL A 107 -11.15 -4.38 2.48
CA VAL A 107 -12.32 -5.22 2.72
C VAL A 107 -11.87 -6.52 3.39
N PRO A 108 -12.61 -7.05 4.38
CA PRO A 108 -12.36 -8.37 4.95
C PRO A 108 -12.17 -9.47 3.92
N ILE A 109 -11.19 -10.34 4.16
CA ILE A 109 -10.90 -11.52 3.35
C ILE A 109 -11.68 -12.69 3.94
N VAL A 110 -12.77 -13.08 3.26
CA VAL A 110 -13.73 -14.08 3.76
C VAL A 110 -13.12 -15.44 4.08
N ASN A 111 -12.13 -15.86 3.29
CA ASN A 111 -11.47 -17.16 3.51
C ASN A 111 -10.38 -17.09 4.59
N CYS A 112 -10.19 -15.94 5.23
CA CYS A 112 -9.17 -15.69 6.24
C CYS A 112 -9.77 -15.10 7.52
N GLY A 113 -10.84 -15.73 8.00
CA GLY A 113 -11.50 -15.35 9.25
C GLY A 113 -12.10 -13.94 9.26
N ASP A 114 -12.52 -13.43 8.09
CA ASP A 114 -13.05 -12.07 7.90
C ASP A 114 -12.12 -10.97 8.42
N GLN A 115 -10.80 -11.19 8.33
CA GLN A 115 -9.79 -10.18 8.69
C GLN A 115 -9.43 -9.30 7.48
N LYS A 116 -9.08 -8.03 7.73
CA LYS A 116 -8.59 -7.11 6.69
C LYS A 116 -7.14 -7.41 6.26
N VAL A 117 -6.34 -7.92 7.18
CA VAL A 117 -4.99 -8.42 6.95
C VAL A 117 -5.04 -9.92 7.16
N CYS A 118 -4.67 -10.67 6.15
CA CYS A 118 -4.64 -12.12 6.18
C CYS A 118 -3.20 -12.60 6.33
N MET A 119 -2.99 -13.58 7.19
CA MET A 119 -1.70 -14.24 7.36
C MET A 119 -1.89 -15.75 7.31
N GLU A 120 -1.29 -16.40 6.32
CA GLU A 120 -1.41 -17.85 6.12
C GLU A 120 -0.05 -18.48 5.86
N THR A 121 0.15 -19.69 6.40
CA THR A 121 1.34 -20.50 6.09
C THR A 121 0.97 -21.62 5.14
N SER A 122 1.77 -21.81 4.09
CA SER A 122 1.63 -22.92 3.16
C SER A 122 2.97 -23.64 2.95
N THR A 123 2.95 -24.80 2.31
CA THR A 123 4.17 -25.50 1.88
C THR A 123 4.04 -25.81 0.40
N GLN A 124 4.99 -25.32 -0.38
CA GLN A 124 5.04 -25.48 -1.83
C GLN A 124 6.42 -25.99 -2.21
N GLN A 125 6.49 -27.08 -2.98
CA GLN A 125 7.76 -27.67 -3.42
C GLN A 125 8.76 -27.94 -2.27
N ASN A 126 8.24 -28.38 -1.11
CA ASN A 126 9.03 -28.66 0.10
C ASN A 126 9.67 -27.41 0.77
N VAL A 127 9.24 -26.21 0.39
CA VAL A 127 9.61 -24.93 1.02
C VAL A 127 8.37 -24.40 1.75
N LYS A 128 8.53 -23.98 3.01
CA LYS A 128 7.44 -23.31 3.74
C LYS A 128 7.37 -21.85 3.34
N TRP A 129 6.16 -21.32 3.25
CA TRP A 129 5.87 -19.94 2.89
C TRP A 129 4.92 -19.31 3.88
N LEU A 130 5.18 -18.07 4.26
CA LEU A 130 4.23 -17.17 4.92
C LEU A 130 3.72 -16.17 3.88
N GLU A 131 2.42 -16.09 3.71
CA GLU A 131 1.78 -14.99 3.00
C GLU A 131 1.20 -14.00 4.01
N VAL A 132 1.49 -12.70 3.84
CA VAL A 132 0.80 -11.60 4.50
C VAL A 132 0.12 -10.77 3.43
N GLY A 133 -1.21 -10.75 3.42
CA GLY A 133 -2.02 -10.19 2.34
C GLY A 133 -3.07 -9.20 2.80
N ILE A 134 -3.37 -8.22 1.95
CA ILE A 134 -4.51 -7.31 2.09
C ILE A 134 -5.34 -7.31 0.82
N TYR A 135 -6.64 -7.08 0.98
CA TYR A 135 -7.58 -6.97 -0.11
C TYR A 135 -8.30 -5.62 -0.09
N ALA A 136 -8.28 -4.92 -1.21
CA ALA A 136 -8.84 -3.57 -1.34
C ALA A 136 -9.83 -3.48 -2.50
N ARG A 137 -10.83 -2.62 -2.34
CA ARG A 137 -11.75 -2.23 -3.41
C ARG A 137 -11.64 -0.74 -3.66
N ILE A 138 -11.21 -0.37 -4.87
CA ILE A 138 -11.05 1.02 -5.28
C ILE A 138 -11.77 1.20 -6.62
N GLY A 139 -12.90 1.93 -6.58
CA GLY A 139 -13.82 1.98 -7.72
C GLY A 139 -14.30 0.57 -8.08
N GLU A 140 -14.15 0.21 -9.36
CA GLU A 140 -14.50 -1.12 -9.88
C GLU A 140 -13.36 -2.16 -9.74
N TYR A 141 -12.19 -1.74 -9.25
CA TYR A 141 -11.04 -2.63 -9.11
C TYR A 141 -11.01 -3.35 -7.78
N HIS A 142 -10.57 -4.59 -7.86
CA HIS A 142 -10.33 -5.53 -6.78
C HIS A 142 -8.83 -5.81 -6.76
N LEU A 143 -8.14 -5.30 -5.75
CA LEU A 143 -6.68 -5.38 -5.65
C LEU A 143 -6.31 -6.28 -4.46
N TYR A 144 -5.48 -7.28 -4.69
CA TYR A 144 -4.90 -8.12 -3.64
C TYR A 144 -3.38 -7.92 -3.62
N GLN A 145 -2.87 -7.30 -2.57
CA GLN A 145 -1.43 -7.10 -2.38
C GLN A 145 -0.95 -8.08 -1.30
N SER A 146 0.14 -8.80 -1.56
CA SER A 146 0.75 -9.68 -0.57
C SER A 146 2.27 -9.65 -0.56
N TRP A 147 2.82 -9.96 0.61
CA TRP A 147 4.21 -10.31 0.82
C TRP A 147 4.30 -11.81 1.05
N ASN A 148 5.10 -12.51 0.26
CA ASN A 148 5.35 -13.94 0.42
C ASN A 148 6.79 -14.13 0.90
N LEU A 149 6.97 -14.75 2.06
CA LEU A 149 8.27 -15.01 2.68
C LEU A 149 8.50 -16.51 2.76
N SER A 150 9.60 -17.01 2.20
CA SER A 150 9.95 -18.43 2.28
C SER A 150 10.89 -18.74 3.44
N ASP A 151 10.91 -19.97 3.94
CA ASP A 151 11.84 -20.37 5.00
C ASP A 151 13.33 -20.41 4.57
N ASP A 152 13.60 -20.42 3.28
CA ASP A 152 14.94 -20.40 2.67
C ASP A 152 15.49 -18.98 2.40
N GLY A 153 14.66 -17.93 2.54
CA GLY A 153 15.10 -16.53 2.54
C GLY A 153 14.62 -15.69 1.36
N GLU A 154 13.71 -16.19 0.53
CA GLU A 154 13.05 -15.41 -0.50
C GLU A 154 11.97 -14.48 0.10
N LEU A 155 11.98 -13.22 -0.34
CA LEU A 155 10.90 -12.26 -0.13
C LEU A 155 10.32 -11.90 -1.50
N ARG A 156 9.04 -12.24 -1.72
CA ARG A 156 8.35 -12.01 -2.99
C ARG A 156 7.16 -11.05 -2.82
N PRO A 157 7.25 -9.81 -3.35
CA PRO A 157 6.09 -8.93 -3.49
C PRO A 157 5.13 -9.45 -4.56
N VAL A 158 3.83 -9.42 -4.30
CA VAL A 158 2.80 -9.79 -5.28
C VAL A 158 1.66 -8.77 -5.26
N LEU A 159 1.18 -8.42 -6.46
CA LEU A 159 -0.07 -7.71 -6.65
C LEU A 159 -0.91 -8.46 -7.68
N HIS A 160 -2.13 -8.84 -7.29
CA HIS A 160 -3.17 -9.28 -8.20
C HIS A 160 -4.21 -8.19 -8.37
N SER A 161 -4.75 -8.07 -9.58
CA SER A 161 -5.82 -7.14 -9.92
C SER A 161 -6.93 -7.88 -10.65
N ARG A 162 -8.17 -7.55 -10.30
CA ARG A 162 -9.40 -8.00 -10.95
C ARG A 162 -10.38 -6.83 -11.04
N GLY A 163 -11.39 -6.96 -11.89
CA GLY A 163 -12.44 -5.97 -12.07
C GLY A 163 -12.31 -5.26 -13.41
N LEU A 164 -13.43 -4.72 -13.89
CA LEU A 164 -13.50 -4.04 -15.17
C LEU A 164 -14.01 -2.62 -14.94
N SER A 165 -13.10 -1.65 -14.89
CA SER A 165 -13.48 -0.22 -14.83
C SER A 165 -13.91 0.28 -16.22
N CYS A 166 -13.14 -0.05 -17.24
CA CYS A 166 -13.42 0.29 -18.63
C CYS A 166 -13.04 -0.86 -19.56
N ASN A 167 -13.82 -1.04 -20.62
CA ASN A 167 -13.55 -2.02 -21.66
C ASN A 167 -12.59 -1.45 -22.72
N THR A 168 -11.38 -1.07 -22.30
CA THR A 168 -10.29 -0.64 -23.17
C THR A 168 -8.97 -1.21 -22.68
N ASP A 169 -7.99 -1.29 -23.57
CA ASP A 169 -6.63 -1.69 -23.23
C ASP A 169 -6.04 -0.74 -22.18
N HIS A 170 -5.37 -1.32 -21.20
CA HIS A 170 -4.72 -0.57 -20.13
C HIS A 170 -3.57 -1.36 -19.52
N VAL A 171 -2.66 -0.65 -18.88
CA VAL A 171 -1.50 -1.23 -18.19
C VAL A 171 -1.53 -0.84 -16.72
N HIS A 172 -1.32 -1.83 -15.85
CA HIS A 172 -1.14 -1.64 -14.41
C HIS A 172 0.35 -1.56 -14.09
N HIS A 173 0.76 -0.46 -13.46
CA HIS A 173 2.14 -0.19 -13.05
C HIS A 173 2.21 -0.11 -11.51
N PRO A 174 2.43 -1.23 -10.81
CA PRO A 174 2.71 -1.19 -9.38
C PRO A 174 4.12 -0.62 -9.12
N TYR A 175 4.21 0.34 -8.22
CA TYR A 175 5.49 0.89 -7.78
C TYR A 175 5.84 0.33 -6.41
N TRP A 176 6.85 -0.53 -6.36
CA TRP A 176 7.40 -1.06 -5.12
C TRP A 176 8.59 -0.23 -4.67
N ARG A 177 8.68 0.01 -3.36
CA ARG A 177 9.81 0.70 -2.74
C ARG A 177 10.44 -0.22 -1.70
N PHE A 178 11.72 -0.50 -1.87
CA PHE A 178 12.55 -1.27 -0.96
C PHE A 178 13.62 -0.35 -0.39
N ASP A 179 13.73 -0.34 0.93
CA ASP A 179 14.75 0.36 1.71
C ASP A 179 15.64 -0.72 2.32
N PHE A 180 16.63 -1.16 1.52
CA PHE A 180 17.63 -2.12 1.97
C PHE A 180 18.52 -1.44 3.02
N ASP A 181 18.78 -2.18 4.09
CA ASP A 181 19.66 -1.74 5.18
C ASP A 181 20.38 -2.98 5.72
N ILE A 182 21.23 -3.57 4.89
CA ILE A 182 21.88 -4.85 5.16
C ILE A 182 22.81 -4.68 6.38
N ASN A 183 22.52 -5.42 7.44
CA ASN A 183 23.21 -5.30 8.73
C ASN A 183 23.14 -3.92 9.39
N GLY A 184 22.23 -3.04 8.97
CA GLY A 184 21.92 -1.77 9.67
C GLY A 184 23.01 -0.70 9.63
N ASN A 185 24.00 -0.83 8.74
CA ASN A 185 25.15 0.08 8.71
C ASN A 185 24.97 1.28 7.76
N GLY A 186 23.91 1.29 6.95
CA GLY A 186 23.63 2.35 5.96
C GLY A 186 24.70 2.51 4.86
N MET A 187 25.58 1.52 4.67
CA MET A 187 26.66 1.50 3.69
C MET A 187 26.42 0.44 2.59
N ASP A 188 25.15 0.16 2.31
CA ASP A 188 24.78 -0.81 1.28
C ASP A 188 25.29 -0.41 -0.10
N GLN A 189 25.80 -1.39 -0.83
CA GLN A 189 26.30 -1.24 -2.18
C GLN A 189 25.50 -2.11 -3.14
N VAL A 190 25.25 -1.58 -4.33
CA VAL A 190 24.59 -2.30 -5.41
C VAL A 190 25.64 -2.72 -6.41
N PHE A 191 25.78 -4.03 -6.59
CA PHE A 191 26.64 -4.63 -7.59
C PHE A 191 25.83 -5.14 -8.77
N VAL A 192 26.40 -5.06 -9.96
CA VAL A 192 25.85 -5.68 -11.16
C VAL A 192 26.56 -7.01 -11.35
N HIS A 193 25.80 -8.10 -11.37
CA HIS A 193 26.34 -9.41 -11.73
C HIS A 193 26.33 -9.55 -13.25
N GLU A 194 27.51 -9.69 -13.85
CA GLU A 194 27.69 -9.99 -15.26
C GLU A 194 28.12 -11.45 -15.41
N GLU A 195 27.44 -12.19 -16.28
CA GLU A 195 27.77 -13.59 -16.55
C GLU A 195 29.21 -13.71 -17.07
N GLY A 196 30.06 -14.49 -16.37
CA GLY A 196 31.49 -14.62 -16.68
C GLY A 196 32.37 -13.47 -16.17
N GLY A 197 31.79 -12.47 -15.49
CA GLY A 197 32.53 -11.44 -14.77
C GLY A 197 33.26 -11.98 -13.54
N ALA A 198 34.28 -11.26 -13.09
CA ALA A 198 34.96 -11.61 -11.84
C ALA A 198 34.05 -11.29 -10.63
N ASP A 199 33.98 -12.21 -9.68
CA ASP A 199 33.24 -12.03 -8.42
C ASP A 199 34.03 -11.10 -7.48
N ARG A 200 33.92 -9.79 -7.73
CA ARG A 200 34.56 -8.74 -6.93
C ARG A 200 33.65 -7.51 -6.87
N GLY A 201 33.40 -7.07 -5.65
CA GLY A 201 32.65 -5.86 -5.29
C GLY A 201 33.37 -5.11 -4.19
#